data_AF-A0A522P6N9-F1
#
_entry.id   AF-A0A522P6N9-F1
#
_cell.length_a   1.000
_cell.length_b   1.000
_cell.length_c   1.000
_cell.angle_alpha   90.00
_cell.angle_beta   90.00
_cell.angle_gamma   90.00
#
_symmetry.space_group_name_H-M   'P 1'
#
loop_
_entity.id
_entity.type
_entity.pdbx_description
1 polymer ?
#
loop_
_entity_poly.entity_id
_entity_poly.type
_entity_poly.pdbx_seq_one_letter_code
_entity_poly.pdbx_strand_id
1 'polypeptide(L)'
;MKVVIEADGGSRGNPGPAGYGAVVWTEDRATVLAENKQAIGRATNNVAEYRGLIAGLDDAVKLGASEAAVYLDSKLLVEQMSGRWKVKHPDLIELNTQARRLAARFDKISYSWIPRERNSHADRLANEAMDAAAEANGAATKSEPSGSDTAKTVAAAAPAPAPAPAPAPTAPGWTGARGTPTRLLLLRHGQTELSVQRRYSGRGNPALTEVGRRQADAAARYLAARGGISAVFASPLQRAYDTAAAAAKALGLDVSVDDDLIETDFGSWEGLTFAEATERDAELHGRWLRDTSTAPPAGESFDEVTDRVVRARERIVAAHQGTTVLVVSHVTPIKMLLREALDAGPGILYRLHLDLASLSIAEFYSDGASSVRLVNQTAYL
;
A
#
# COMPACT_ATOMS: atom_id res chain seq x y z
N MET A 1 -27.83 22.27 -15.22
CA MET A 1 -28.40 21.04 -14.61
C MET A 1 -27.42 20.52 -13.56
N LYS A 2 -27.93 20.02 -12.43
CA LYS A 2 -27.09 19.35 -11.41
C LYS A 2 -27.15 17.84 -11.59
N VAL A 3 -26.00 17.18 -11.50
CA VAL A 3 -25.87 15.73 -11.62
C VAL A 3 -25.11 15.13 -10.46
N VAL A 4 -25.29 13.83 -10.26
CA VAL A 4 -24.48 13.02 -9.34
C VAL A 4 -23.56 12.13 -10.16
N ILE A 5 -22.28 12.11 -9.82
CA ILE A 5 -21.27 11.28 -10.49
C ILE A 5 -20.75 10.26 -9.47
N GLU A 6 -20.72 9.00 -9.88
CA GLU A 6 -20.06 7.92 -9.13
C GLU A 6 -19.07 7.22 -10.04
N ALA A 7 -17.90 6.90 -9.52
CA ALA A 7 -16.88 6.21 -10.27
C ALA A 7 -16.11 5.25 -9.36
N ASP A 8 -15.60 4.19 -9.98
CA ASP A 8 -14.70 3.22 -9.38
C ASP A 8 -13.69 2.78 -10.45
N GLY A 9 -12.57 2.22 -10.02
CA GLY A 9 -11.61 1.59 -10.89
C GLY A 9 -10.75 0.61 -10.12
N GLY A 10 -10.32 -0.44 -10.80
CA GLY A 10 -9.49 -1.45 -10.18
C GLY A 10 -8.59 -2.16 -11.16
N SER A 11 -7.76 -3.02 -10.59
CA SER A 11 -6.79 -3.83 -11.30
C SER A 11 -6.75 -5.25 -10.73
N ARG A 12 -6.80 -6.28 -11.59
CA ARG A 12 -6.66 -7.69 -11.20
C ARG A 12 -5.17 -7.99 -10.94
N GLY A 13 -4.75 -7.78 -9.69
CA GLY A 13 -3.34 -7.63 -9.33
C GLY A 13 -2.87 -6.23 -9.69
N ASN A 14 -2.13 -5.54 -8.82
CA ASN A 14 -1.85 -4.11 -9.00
C ASN A 14 -0.33 -3.88 -9.18
N PRO A 15 0.15 -3.51 -10.39
CA PRO A 15 -0.61 -3.35 -11.64
C PRO A 15 -0.97 -4.69 -12.28
N GLY A 16 -2.01 -4.67 -13.10
CA GLY A 16 -2.65 -5.84 -13.71
C GLY A 16 -3.75 -5.43 -14.68
N PRO A 17 -4.49 -6.39 -15.26
CA PRO A 17 -5.64 -6.11 -16.11
C PRO A 17 -6.60 -5.20 -15.34
N ALA A 18 -6.74 -3.98 -15.83
CA ALA A 18 -7.39 -2.89 -15.15
C ALA A 18 -8.58 -2.39 -15.96
N GLY A 19 -9.57 -1.88 -15.23
CA GLY A 19 -10.78 -1.33 -15.79
C GLY A 19 -11.40 -0.35 -14.84
N TYR A 20 -12.20 0.56 -15.39
CA TYR A 20 -12.95 1.53 -14.62
C TYR A 20 -14.44 1.46 -14.96
N GLY A 21 -15.24 1.98 -14.04
CA GLY A 21 -16.67 2.21 -14.20
C GLY A 21 -17.03 3.61 -13.73
N ALA A 22 -17.91 4.28 -14.45
CA ALA A 22 -18.46 5.57 -14.09
C ALA A 22 -19.94 5.64 -14.46
N VAL A 23 -20.72 6.29 -13.62
CA VAL A 23 -22.16 6.51 -13.84
C VAL A 23 -22.52 7.95 -13.47
N VAL A 24 -23.33 8.56 -14.32
CA VAL A 24 -23.88 9.90 -14.11
C VAL A 24 -25.38 9.76 -13.90
N TRP A 25 -25.87 10.25 -12.77
CA TRP A 25 -27.27 10.21 -12.38
C TRP A 25 -27.91 11.59 -12.40
N THR A 26 -29.24 11.62 -12.45
CA THR A 26 -30.03 12.77 -11.99
C THR A 26 -29.71 13.11 -10.54
N GLU A 27 -29.99 14.35 -10.13
CA GLU A 27 -29.69 14.82 -8.76
C GLU A 27 -30.30 13.95 -7.66
N ASP A 28 -31.51 13.44 -7.89
CA ASP A 28 -32.26 12.55 -7.00
C ASP A 28 -31.82 11.09 -7.06
N ARG A 29 -30.84 10.75 -7.92
CA ARG A 29 -30.34 9.39 -8.19
C ARG A 29 -31.42 8.43 -8.70
N ALA A 30 -32.54 8.94 -9.24
CA ALA A 30 -33.62 8.11 -9.75
C ALA A 30 -33.35 7.59 -11.17
N THR A 31 -32.62 8.34 -12.00
CA THR A 31 -32.36 8.01 -13.41
C THR A 31 -30.87 8.04 -13.73
N VAL A 32 -30.39 7.01 -14.42
CA VAL A 32 -29.05 6.99 -15.01
C VAL A 32 -29.08 7.79 -16.31
N LEU A 33 -28.25 8.82 -16.40
CA LEU A 33 -28.08 9.67 -17.57
C LEU A 33 -26.96 9.18 -18.50
N ALA A 34 -25.92 8.57 -17.93
CA ALA A 34 -24.82 7.96 -18.69
C ALA A 34 -24.13 6.86 -17.85
N GLU A 35 -23.67 5.81 -18.52
CA GLU A 35 -22.75 4.80 -17.98
C GLU A 35 -21.53 4.68 -18.89
N ASN A 36 -20.36 4.54 -18.29
CA ASN A 36 -19.11 4.39 -19.02
C ASN A 36 -18.24 3.36 -18.30
N LYS A 37 -17.74 2.40 -19.05
CA LYS A 37 -16.79 1.41 -18.56
C LYS A 37 -15.78 1.10 -19.64
N GLN A 38 -14.53 0.91 -19.26
CA GLN A 38 -13.48 0.59 -20.23
C GLN A 38 -12.38 -0.24 -19.59
N ALA A 39 -11.98 -1.31 -20.30
CA ALA A 39 -10.73 -2.01 -20.05
C ALA A 39 -9.56 -1.13 -20.49
N ILE A 40 -8.65 -0.82 -19.57
CA ILE A 40 -7.51 0.10 -19.82
C ILE A 40 -6.17 -0.65 -19.91
N GLY A 41 -6.21 -1.95 -20.20
CA GLY A 41 -5.03 -2.79 -20.30
C GLY A 41 -4.40 -3.04 -18.94
N ARG A 42 -3.08 -2.91 -18.83
CA ARG A 42 -2.36 -3.11 -17.57
C ARG A 42 -2.12 -1.76 -16.88
N ALA A 43 -2.78 -1.51 -15.75
CA ALA A 43 -2.66 -0.26 -14.99
C ALA A 43 -2.77 -0.51 -13.48
N THR A 44 -2.51 0.53 -12.67
CA THR A 44 -2.71 0.46 -11.21
C THR A 44 -4.15 0.79 -10.82
N ASN A 45 -4.56 0.43 -9.59
CA ASN A 45 -5.88 0.80 -9.04
C ASN A 45 -6.11 2.32 -9.14
N ASN A 46 -5.18 3.12 -8.62
CA ASN A 46 -5.31 4.58 -8.63
C ASN A 46 -5.39 5.17 -10.06
N VAL A 47 -4.69 4.58 -11.04
CA VAL A 47 -4.82 4.99 -12.45
C VAL A 47 -6.22 4.66 -12.97
N ALA A 48 -6.74 3.47 -12.67
CA ALA A 48 -8.09 3.08 -13.05
C ALA A 48 -9.16 3.96 -12.40
N GLU A 49 -9.05 4.24 -11.10
CA GLU A 49 -9.96 5.13 -10.38
C GLU A 49 -9.96 6.55 -10.98
N TYR A 50 -8.78 7.12 -11.28
CA TYR A 50 -8.70 8.42 -11.95
C TYR A 50 -9.33 8.41 -13.33
N ARG A 51 -9.16 7.33 -14.11
CA ARG A 51 -9.78 7.17 -15.43
C ARG A 51 -11.30 7.10 -15.31
N GLY A 52 -11.83 6.40 -14.31
CA GLY A 52 -13.26 6.38 -13.99
C GLY A 52 -13.80 7.77 -13.66
N LEU A 53 -13.12 8.50 -12.77
CA LEU A 53 -13.52 9.87 -12.44
C LEU A 53 -13.49 10.79 -13.67
N ILE A 54 -12.46 10.72 -14.50
CA ILE A 54 -12.34 11.51 -15.74
C ILE A 54 -13.49 11.19 -16.68
N ALA A 55 -13.83 9.91 -16.87
CA ALA A 55 -14.94 9.50 -17.72
C ALA A 55 -16.28 10.06 -17.21
N GLY A 56 -16.56 9.92 -15.91
CA GLY A 56 -17.80 10.46 -15.33
C GLY A 56 -17.90 11.99 -15.43
N LEU A 57 -16.79 12.70 -15.22
CA LEU A 57 -16.73 14.17 -15.40
C LEU A 57 -16.95 14.57 -16.86
N ASP A 58 -16.35 13.87 -17.81
CA ASP A 58 -16.50 14.14 -19.25
C ASP A 58 -17.93 13.88 -19.73
N ASP A 59 -18.57 12.81 -19.27
CA ASP A 59 -19.96 12.49 -19.61
C ASP A 59 -20.94 13.52 -19.02
N ALA A 60 -20.75 13.91 -17.76
CA ALA A 60 -21.53 14.99 -17.14
C ALA A 60 -21.40 16.32 -17.91
N VAL A 61 -20.18 16.62 -18.38
CA VAL A 61 -19.90 17.78 -19.22
C VAL A 61 -20.60 17.71 -20.58
N LYS A 62 -20.58 16.55 -21.26
CA LYS A 62 -21.29 16.33 -22.53
C LYS A 62 -22.80 16.45 -22.38
N LEU A 63 -23.34 16.08 -21.22
CA LEU A 63 -24.75 16.25 -20.86
C LEU A 63 -25.14 17.71 -20.55
N GLY A 64 -24.20 18.65 -20.56
CA GLY A 64 -24.46 20.06 -20.27
C GLY A 64 -24.75 20.34 -18.79
N ALA A 65 -24.23 19.51 -17.88
CA ALA A 65 -24.33 19.78 -16.45
C ALA A 65 -23.52 21.03 -16.06
N SER A 66 -24.12 21.87 -15.24
CA SER A 66 -23.51 23.09 -14.68
C SER A 66 -23.03 22.86 -13.24
N GLU A 67 -23.59 21.86 -12.55
CA GLU A 67 -23.17 21.47 -11.20
C GLU A 67 -22.99 19.95 -11.10
N ALA A 68 -22.02 19.50 -10.31
CA ALA A 68 -21.75 18.08 -10.08
C ALA A 68 -21.50 17.75 -8.60
N ALA A 69 -22.14 16.70 -8.09
CA ALA A 69 -21.79 16.09 -6.81
C ALA A 69 -21.13 14.73 -7.07
N VAL A 70 -19.82 14.66 -6.83
CA VAL A 70 -19.01 13.46 -7.06
C VAL A 70 -18.92 12.64 -5.77
N TYR A 71 -19.24 11.36 -5.85
CA TYR A 71 -19.11 10.40 -4.75
C TYR A 71 -18.17 9.28 -5.17
N LEU A 72 -17.15 9.02 -4.34
CA LEU A 72 -16.11 8.01 -4.60
C LEU A 72 -15.85 7.22 -3.31
N ASP A 73 -15.49 5.95 -3.43
CA ASP A 73 -14.99 5.13 -2.31
C ASP A 73 -13.46 5.23 -2.11
N SER A 74 -12.76 5.88 -3.04
CA SER A 74 -11.35 6.24 -2.90
C SER A 74 -11.16 7.55 -2.14
N LYS A 75 -10.78 7.44 -0.86
CA LYS A 75 -10.43 8.61 -0.02
C LYS A 75 -9.27 9.40 -0.63
N LEU A 76 -8.31 8.72 -1.28
CA LEU A 76 -7.19 9.34 -1.99
C LEU A 76 -7.69 10.34 -3.04
N LEU A 77 -8.57 9.92 -3.95
CA LEU A 77 -9.09 10.78 -5.01
C LEU A 77 -9.91 11.94 -4.44
N VAL A 78 -10.75 11.68 -3.42
CA VAL A 78 -11.55 12.72 -2.77
C VAL A 78 -10.66 13.82 -2.19
N GLU A 79 -9.61 13.44 -1.45
CA GLU A 79 -8.68 14.38 -0.82
C GLU A 79 -7.82 15.14 -1.83
N GLN A 80 -7.35 14.46 -2.89
CA GLN A 80 -6.58 15.07 -3.96
C GLN A 80 -7.42 16.05 -4.77
N MET A 81 -8.62 15.66 -5.19
CA MET A 81 -9.51 16.54 -5.97
C MET A 81 -10.01 17.72 -5.15
N SER A 82 -10.22 17.53 -3.85
CA SER A 82 -10.52 18.62 -2.91
C SER A 82 -9.33 19.55 -2.64
N GLY A 83 -8.13 19.23 -3.13
CA GLY A 83 -6.92 20.04 -2.94
C GLY A 83 -6.30 19.94 -1.55
N ARG A 84 -6.79 19.04 -0.69
CA ARG A 84 -6.24 18.81 0.66
C ARG A 84 -4.94 18.02 0.59
N TRP A 85 -4.81 17.10 -0.37
CA TRP A 85 -3.61 16.28 -0.56
C TRP A 85 -2.90 16.59 -1.89
N LYS A 86 -1.56 16.59 -1.87
CA LYS A 86 -0.73 16.79 -3.08
C LYS A 86 -0.60 15.49 -3.87
N VAL A 87 -0.70 15.58 -5.20
CA VAL A 87 -0.39 14.47 -6.11
C VAL A 87 1.10 14.48 -6.42
N LYS A 88 1.81 13.39 -6.11
CA LYS A 88 3.27 13.30 -6.27
C LYS A 88 3.71 12.36 -7.40
N HIS A 89 2.89 11.36 -7.74
CA HIS A 89 3.21 10.39 -8.79
C HIS A 89 3.02 11.01 -10.18
N PRO A 90 4.02 10.97 -11.09
CA PRO A 90 3.94 11.60 -12.42
C PRO A 90 2.69 11.22 -13.23
N ASP A 91 2.38 9.93 -13.33
CA ASP A 91 1.20 9.45 -14.07
C ASP A 91 -0.12 9.93 -13.46
N LEU A 92 -0.18 10.07 -12.13
CA LEU A 92 -1.35 10.62 -11.45
C LEU A 92 -1.40 12.15 -11.56
N ILE A 93 -0.26 12.84 -11.71
CA ILE A 93 -0.23 14.30 -11.94
C ILE A 93 -0.93 14.63 -13.26
N GLU A 94 -0.66 13.86 -14.32
CA GLU A 94 -1.33 14.06 -15.61
C GLU A 94 -2.84 13.82 -15.51
N LEU A 95 -3.24 12.70 -14.90
CA LEU A 95 -4.65 12.36 -14.71
C LEU A 95 -5.37 13.35 -13.77
N ASN A 96 -4.72 13.79 -12.70
CA ASN A 96 -5.25 14.82 -11.81
C ASN A 96 -5.42 16.15 -12.55
N THR A 97 -4.45 16.52 -13.38
CA THR A 97 -4.53 17.74 -14.22
C THR A 97 -5.70 17.65 -15.18
N GLN A 98 -5.91 16.50 -15.82
CA GLN A 98 -7.05 16.27 -16.70
C GLN A 98 -8.39 16.34 -15.94
N ALA A 99 -8.50 15.65 -14.81
CA ALA A 99 -9.69 15.67 -13.96
C ALA A 99 -10.01 17.09 -13.47
N ARG A 100 -9.00 17.87 -13.06
CA ARG A 100 -9.17 19.28 -12.66
C ARG A 100 -9.62 20.16 -13.81
N ARG A 101 -9.09 19.94 -15.03
CA ARG A 101 -9.52 20.68 -16.22
C ARG A 101 -10.99 20.43 -16.55
N LEU A 102 -11.47 19.20 -16.39
CA LEU A 102 -12.90 18.88 -16.53
C LEU A 102 -13.73 19.48 -15.40
N ALA A 103 -13.26 19.35 -14.16
CA ALA A 103 -13.93 19.92 -12.98
C ALA A 103 -14.11 21.44 -13.07
N ALA A 104 -13.16 22.15 -13.69
CA ALA A 104 -13.23 23.59 -13.92
C ALA A 104 -14.33 24.03 -14.91
N ARG A 105 -15.01 23.09 -15.58
CA ARG A 105 -16.15 23.37 -16.47
C ARG A 105 -17.49 23.46 -15.74
N PHE A 106 -17.54 23.10 -14.45
CA PHE A 106 -18.73 23.20 -13.63
C PHE A 106 -18.70 24.50 -12.81
N ASP A 107 -19.85 25.16 -12.68
CA ASP A 107 -20.01 26.33 -11.80
C ASP A 107 -19.83 25.93 -10.33
N LYS A 108 -20.24 24.70 -9.99
CA LYS A 108 -20.09 24.13 -8.65
C LYS A 108 -19.81 22.63 -8.72
N ILE A 109 -18.79 22.20 -8.00
CA ILE A 109 -18.46 20.78 -7.85
C ILE A 109 -18.08 20.44 -6.41
N SER A 110 -18.52 19.29 -5.92
CA SER A 110 -18.16 18.77 -4.60
C SER A 110 -17.67 17.32 -4.69
N TYR A 111 -16.78 16.93 -3.79
CA TYR A 111 -16.25 15.58 -3.68
C TYR A 111 -16.55 15.02 -2.29
N SER A 112 -17.20 13.87 -2.24
CA SER A 112 -17.58 13.19 -1.00
C SER A 112 -17.11 11.75 -1.02
N TRP A 113 -16.52 11.30 0.09
CA TRP A 113 -16.22 9.89 0.27
C TRP A 113 -17.49 9.12 0.65
N ILE A 114 -17.67 7.92 0.09
CA ILE A 114 -18.73 6.98 0.46
C ILE A 114 -18.15 5.58 0.71
N PRO A 115 -18.74 4.78 1.62
CA PRO A 115 -18.40 3.37 1.73
C PRO A 115 -18.61 2.61 0.42
N ARG A 116 -17.78 1.57 0.16
CA ARG A 116 -17.82 0.79 -1.09
C ARG A 116 -19.18 0.16 -1.36
N GLU A 117 -19.89 -0.27 -0.32
CA GLU A 117 -21.25 -0.83 -0.45
C GLU A 117 -22.27 0.17 -1.01
N ARG A 118 -21.97 1.48 -0.93
CA ARG A 118 -22.79 2.55 -1.51
C ARG A 118 -22.35 2.97 -2.92
N ASN A 119 -21.25 2.40 -3.44
CA ASN A 119 -20.71 2.65 -4.79
C ASN A 119 -20.91 1.44 -5.73
N SER A 120 -21.88 0.56 -5.43
CA SER A 120 -22.05 -0.74 -6.07
C SER A 120 -22.28 -0.71 -7.58
N HIS A 121 -22.86 0.38 -8.10
CA HIS A 121 -23.08 0.52 -9.54
C HIS A 121 -21.77 0.73 -10.31
N ALA A 122 -20.95 1.69 -9.86
CA ALA A 122 -19.65 1.95 -10.48
C ALA A 122 -18.68 0.77 -10.28
N ASP A 123 -18.71 0.13 -9.11
CA ASP A 123 -17.94 -1.09 -8.81
C ASP A 123 -18.29 -2.24 -9.77
N ARG A 124 -19.57 -2.49 -10.03
CA ARG A 124 -20.02 -3.49 -11.01
C ARG A 124 -19.43 -3.19 -12.40
N LEU A 125 -19.52 -1.94 -12.87
CA LEU A 125 -18.98 -1.53 -14.16
C LEU A 125 -17.46 -1.70 -14.24
N ALA A 126 -16.73 -1.36 -13.17
CA ALA A 126 -15.29 -1.53 -13.09
C ALA A 126 -14.88 -3.01 -13.09
N ASN A 127 -15.63 -3.87 -12.39
CA ASN A 127 -15.42 -5.33 -12.39
C ASN A 127 -15.65 -5.95 -13.77
N GLU A 128 -16.74 -5.60 -14.45
CA GLU A 128 -17.00 -6.04 -15.83
C GLU A 128 -15.86 -5.62 -16.78
N ALA A 129 -15.31 -4.41 -16.62
CA ALA A 129 -14.20 -3.92 -17.42
C ALA A 129 -12.87 -4.63 -17.12
N MET A 130 -12.59 -4.93 -15.84
CA MET A 130 -11.42 -5.69 -15.42
C MET A 130 -11.44 -7.13 -15.93
N ASP A 131 -12.60 -7.79 -15.90
CA ASP A 131 -12.74 -9.16 -16.36
C ASP A 131 -12.58 -9.25 -17.88
N ALA A 132 -13.17 -8.30 -18.63
CA ALA A 132 -12.92 -8.17 -20.06
C ALA A 132 -11.42 -7.94 -20.38
N ALA A 133 -10.71 -7.15 -19.57
CA ALA A 133 -9.27 -6.95 -19.70
C ALA A 133 -8.47 -8.24 -19.42
N ALA A 134 -8.93 -9.08 -18.48
CA ALA A 134 -8.30 -10.35 -18.15
C ALA A 134 -8.52 -11.41 -19.24
N GLU A 135 -9.73 -11.47 -19.81
CA GLU A 135 -10.06 -12.38 -20.94
C GLU A 135 -9.26 -12.04 -22.20
N ALA A 136 -9.12 -10.74 -22.52
CA ALA A 136 -8.29 -10.30 -23.64
C ALA A 136 -6.81 -10.68 -23.48
N ASN A 137 -6.30 -10.71 -22.25
CA ASN A 137 -4.93 -11.16 -21.94
C ASN A 137 -4.80 -12.69 -21.93
N GLY A 138 -5.85 -13.43 -21.56
CA GLY A 138 -5.87 -14.90 -21.60
C GLY A 138 -5.94 -15.49 -23.02
N ALA A 139 -6.53 -14.75 -23.97
CA ALA A 139 -6.54 -15.11 -25.39
C ALA A 139 -5.17 -14.94 -26.09
N ALA A 140 -4.26 -14.15 -25.52
CA ALA A 140 -2.92 -13.90 -26.08
C ALA A 140 -1.88 -15.00 -25.76
N THR A 141 -2.23 -16.00 -24.95
CA THR A 141 -1.33 -17.10 -24.53
C THR A 141 -1.44 -18.40 -25.35
N LYS A 142 -2.09 -18.37 -26.52
CA LYS A 142 -2.08 -19.51 -27.47
C LYS A 142 -1.71 -19.08 -28.90
N SER A 143 -0.42 -18.85 -29.14
CA SER A 143 0.23 -19.20 -30.39
C SER A 143 1.74 -19.34 -30.18
N GLU A 144 2.24 -20.52 -30.56
CA GLU A 144 3.62 -20.97 -30.43
C GLU A 144 4.56 -20.37 -31.52
N PRO A 145 5.89 -20.54 -31.38
CA PRO A 145 6.89 -19.81 -32.12
C PRO A 145 7.27 -20.49 -33.45
N SER A 146 7.53 -19.68 -34.47
CA SER A 146 8.27 -20.02 -35.69
C SER A 146 8.53 -18.70 -36.40
N GLY A 147 9.68 -18.34 -36.95
CA GLY A 147 10.93 -19.00 -37.24
C GLY A 147 11.76 -17.92 -37.95
N SER A 148 13.08 -18.06 -37.96
CA SER A 148 14.00 -17.14 -38.64
C SER A 148 13.68 -16.99 -40.13
N ASP A 149 13.76 -15.77 -40.68
CA ASP A 149 14.75 -15.50 -41.73
C ASP A 149 14.98 -14.00 -41.97
N THR A 150 16.17 -13.75 -42.49
CA THR A 150 16.84 -12.51 -42.81
C THR A 150 16.16 -11.65 -43.90
N ALA A 151 16.28 -10.32 -43.79
CA ALA A 151 16.58 -9.43 -44.93
C ALA A 151 16.94 -8.01 -44.45
N LYS A 152 18.07 -7.52 -44.98
CA LYS A 152 18.57 -6.14 -44.88
C LYS A 152 17.70 -5.17 -45.68
N THR A 153 17.54 -3.95 -45.17
CA THR A 153 17.51 -2.73 -46.01
C THR A 153 17.95 -1.51 -45.21
N VAL A 154 18.57 -0.58 -45.93
CA VAL A 154 19.36 0.56 -45.47
C VAL A 154 18.60 1.84 -45.86
N ALA A 155 18.47 2.81 -44.96
CA ALA A 155 18.28 4.25 -45.26
C ALA A 155 18.32 5.02 -43.91
N ALA A 156 19.42 5.71 -43.60
CA ALA A 156 19.76 7.09 -43.97
C ALA A 156 19.11 8.15 -43.05
N ALA A 157 19.98 8.90 -42.38
CA ALA A 157 19.71 9.79 -41.26
C ALA A 157 19.43 11.25 -41.67
N ALA A 158 18.83 12.02 -40.74
CA ALA A 158 18.93 13.48 -40.62
C ALA A 158 18.90 13.86 -39.11
N PRO A 159 19.47 15.01 -38.70
CA PRO A 159 20.26 15.12 -37.46
C PRO A 159 19.47 15.51 -36.19
N ALA A 160 20.03 15.14 -35.03
CA ALA A 160 19.52 15.43 -33.69
C ALA A 160 19.99 16.81 -33.16
N PRO A 161 19.21 17.48 -32.29
CA PRO A 161 19.70 18.54 -31.42
C PRO A 161 20.40 17.95 -30.18
N ALA A 162 21.32 18.74 -29.61
CA ALA A 162 22.31 18.35 -28.59
C ALA A 162 21.76 17.67 -27.31
N PRO A 163 22.53 16.76 -26.67
CA PRO A 163 22.06 16.00 -25.52
C PRO A 163 22.10 16.80 -24.21
N ALA A 164 20.99 16.72 -23.46
CA ALA A 164 20.93 17.05 -22.04
C ALA A 164 21.78 16.06 -21.21
N PRO A 165 22.24 16.44 -19.99
CA PRO A 165 23.10 15.58 -19.18
C PRO A 165 22.40 14.25 -18.83
N ALA A 166 23.15 13.15 -18.94
CA ALA A 166 22.63 11.80 -18.78
C ALA A 166 22.14 11.54 -17.33
N PRO A 167 20.96 10.91 -17.15
CA PRO A 167 20.55 10.40 -15.84
C PRO A 167 21.45 9.23 -15.42
N ALA A 168 21.74 9.15 -14.12
CA ALA A 168 22.48 8.06 -13.48
C ALA A 168 21.86 6.67 -13.80
N PRO A 169 22.65 5.59 -13.84
CA PRO A 169 22.19 4.30 -14.33
C PRO A 169 21.10 3.72 -13.41
N THR A 170 19.86 3.71 -13.89
CA THR A 170 18.78 2.91 -13.34
C THR A 170 19.03 1.47 -13.72
N ALA A 171 19.41 0.62 -12.77
CA ALA A 171 19.35 -0.83 -12.99
C ALA A 171 17.92 -1.18 -13.43
N PRO A 172 17.72 -2.01 -14.47
CA PRO A 172 16.40 -2.30 -14.99
C PRO A 172 15.62 -3.15 -13.98
N GLY A 173 14.82 -2.48 -13.14
CA GLY A 173 13.78 -3.14 -12.36
C GLY A 173 12.61 -3.50 -13.27
N TRP A 174 12.09 -4.72 -13.15
CA TRP A 174 10.88 -5.18 -13.86
C TRP A 174 9.62 -4.33 -13.58
N THR A 175 9.65 -3.48 -12.56
CA THR A 175 8.49 -2.76 -12.02
C THR A 175 8.35 -1.33 -12.55
N GLY A 176 9.26 -0.84 -13.39
CA GLY A 176 9.25 0.55 -13.88
C GLY A 176 9.55 1.62 -12.81
N ALA A 177 9.81 1.19 -11.57
CA ALA A 177 10.13 2.05 -10.43
C ALA A 177 11.43 2.83 -10.69
N ARG A 178 11.42 4.13 -10.43
CA ARG A 178 12.55 5.04 -10.71
C ARG A 178 13.25 5.48 -9.42
N GLY A 179 14.56 5.63 -9.53
CA GLY A 179 15.41 6.10 -8.43
C GLY A 179 15.87 5.00 -7.47
N THR A 180 16.69 5.40 -6.50
CA THR A 180 17.20 4.51 -5.45
C THR A 180 16.15 4.37 -4.36
N PRO A 181 15.66 3.16 -4.03
CA PRO A 181 14.66 3.00 -2.99
C PRO A 181 15.24 3.27 -1.61
N THR A 182 14.41 3.79 -0.70
CA THR A 182 14.67 3.65 0.73
C THR A 182 14.33 2.23 1.14
N ARG A 183 15.30 1.52 1.70
CA ARG A 183 15.13 0.13 2.12
C ARG A 183 14.87 0.06 3.62
N LEU A 184 13.72 -0.46 4.02
CA LEU A 184 13.39 -0.72 5.42
C LEU A 184 13.69 -2.18 5.76
N LEU A 185 14.57 -2.38 6.73
CA LEU A 185 14.84 -3.66 7.38
C LEU A 185 13.90 -3.77 8.57
N LEU A 186 12.87 -4.59 8.44
CA LEU A 186 11.81 -4.75 9.43
C LEU A 186 12.18 -5.91 10.36
N LEU A 187 12.63 -5.60 11.57
CA LEU A 187 13.02 -6.58 12.59
C LEU A 187 11.93 -6.70 13.65
N ARG A 188 11.41 -7.90 13.86
CA ARG A 188 10.52 -8.17 15.00
C ARG A 188 11.35 -8.26 16.28
N HIS A 189 10.83 -7.78 17.41
CA HIS A 189 11.48 -7.97 18.71
C HIS A 189 11.76 -9.46 19.05
N GLY A 190 12.73 -9.68 19.95
CA GLY A 190 13.04 -11.02 20.48
C GLY A 190 11.95 -11.57 21.41
N GLN A 191 12.07 -12.84 21.79
CA GLN A 191 11.08 -13.54 22.62
C GLN A 191 10.78 -12.86 23.97
N THR A 192 9.50 -12.87 24.34
CA THR A 192 8.97 -12.52 25.67
C THR A 192 8.18 -13.69 26.27
N GLU A 193 7.86 -13.64 27.55
CA GLU A 193 7.04 -14.67 28.21
C GLU A 193 5.66 -14.85 27.56
N LEU A 194 4.98 -13.75 27.20
CA LEU A 194 3.68 -13.81 26.50
C LEU A 194 3.81 -14.45 25.11
N SER A 195 4.97 -14.31 24.47
CA SER A 195 5.23 -14.96 23.18
C SER A 195 5.32 -16.49 23.32
N VAL A 196 5.98 -16.98 24.39
CA VAL A 196 6.06 -18.42 24.69
C VAL A 196 4.66 -18.99 24.94
N GLN A 197 3.84 -18.24 25.67
CA GLN A 197 2.47 -18.63 26.02
C GLN A 197 1.47 -18.44 24.87
N ARG A 198 1.90 -17.90 23.72
CA ARG A 198 1.05 -17.57 22.56
C ARG A 198 -0.15 -16.71 22.93
N ARG A 199 0.09 -15.73 23.80
CA ARG A 199 -0.92 -14.77 24.25
C ARG A 199 -0.83 -13.48 23.44
N TYR A 200 -1.96 -12.82 23.26
CA TYR A 200 -1.99 -11.47 22.70
C TYR A 200 -1.14 -10.55 23.58
N SER A 201 -0.18 -9.88 22.96
CA SER A 201 0.73 -8.95 23.63
C SER A 201 0.76 -7.66 22.82
N GLY A 202 -0.06 -6.73 23.23
CA GLY A 202 -0.25 -5.44 22.58
C GLY A 202 0.57 -4.37 23.28
N ARG A 203 -0.10 -3.47 23.98
CA ARG A 203 0.53 -2.35 24.69
C ARG A 203 1.08 -2.73 26.06
N GLY A 204 0.87 -3.96 26.52
CA GLY A 204 1.66 -4.51 27.62
C GLY A 204 3.17 -4.44 27.31
N ASN A 205 4.01 -4.41 28.35
CA ASN A 205 5.46 -4.23 28.17
C ASN A 205 6.30 -5.34 28.85
N PRO A 206 6.08 -6.62 28.53
CA PRO A 206 6.93 -7.69 29.05
C PRO A 206 8.37 -7.54 28.55
N ALA A 207 9.32 -7.79 29.44
CA ALA A 207 10.74 -7.82 29.09
C ALA A 207 11.08 -9.00 28.17
N LEU A 208 12.21 -8.90 27.48
CA LEU A 208 12.79 -10.03 26.76
C LEU A 208 13.17 -11.16 27.73
N THR A 209 12.90 -12.40 27.31
CA THR A 209 13.47 -13.58 27.99
C THR A 209 14.96 -13.69 27.69
N GLU A 210 15.64 -14.63 28.34
CA GLU A 210 17.03 -14.92 28.03
C GLU A 210 17.22 -15.40 26.58
N VAL A 211 16.26 -16.17 26.05
CA VAL A 211 16.22 -16.53 24.62
C VAL A 211 16.05 -15.28 23.77
N GLY A 212 15.15 -14.36 24.15
CA GLY A 212 14.92 -13.11 23.43
C GLY A 212 16.14 -12.20 23.36
N ARG A 213 16.94 -12.13 24.43
CA ARG A 213 18.21 -11.40 24.43
C ARG A 213 19.24 -12.03 23.48
N ARG A 214 19.41 -13.35 23.53
CA ARG A 214 20.29 -14.07 22.59
C ARG A 214 19.87 -13.87 21.13
N GLN A 215 18.57 -13.85 20.87
CA GLN A 215 18.02 -13.56 19.55
C GLN A 215 18.35 -12.13 19.09
N ALA A 216 18.19 -11.14 19.97
CA ALA A 216 18.57 -9.75 19.69
C ALA A 216 20.07 -9.62 19.39
N ASP A 217 20.93 -10.28 20.17
CA ASP A 217 22.38 -10.29 19.94
C ASP A 217 22.75 -10.96 18.60
N ALA A 218 22.08 -12.05 18.24
CA ALA A 218 22.28 -12.73 16.97
C ALA A 218 21.88 -11.84 15.78
N ALA A 219 20.72 -11.18 15.87
CA ALA A 219 20.27 -10.20 14.89
C ALA A 219 21.26 -9.04 14.77
N ALA A 220 21.76 -8.51 15.89
CA ALA A 220 22.73 -7.43 15.93
C ALA A 220 24.03 -7.80 15.20
N ARG A 221 24.59 -9.00 15.46
CA ARG A 221 25.78 -9.50 14.76
C ARG A 221 25.55 -9.63 13.25
N TYR A 222 24.41 -10.19 12.86
CA TYR A 222 24.04 -10.34 11.45
C TYR A 222 23.92 -8.98 10.73
N LEU A 223 23.25 -8.01 11.36
CA LEU A 223 23.06 -6.67 10.82
C LEU A 223 24.38 -5.89 10.72
N ALA A 224 25.25 -6.01 11.73
CA ALA A 224 26.58 -5.40 11.71
C ALA A 224 27.48 -6.00 10.60
N ALA A 225 27.45 -7.32 10.42
CA ALA A 225 28.18 -7.98 9.34
C ALA A 225 27.66 -7.60 7.95
N ARG A 226 26.35 -7.37 7.82
CA ARG A 226 25.74 -6.88 6.58
C ARG A 226 26.17 -5.45 6.24
N GLY A 227 26.21 -4.57 7.24
CA GLY A 227 26.55 -3.16 7.08
C GLY A 227 25.56 -2.37 6.22
N GLY A 228 25.92 -1.11 5.94
CA GLY A 228 25.15 -0.22 5.04
C GLY A 228 23.84 0.34 5.64
N ILE A 229 23.63 0.20 6.95
CA ILE A 229 22.47 0.73 7.66
C ILE A 229 22.80 2.15 8.14
N SER A 230 21.96 3.12 7.80
CA SER A 230 22.17 4.55 8.07
C SER A 230 21.45 5.05 9.32
N ALA A 231 20.38 4.37 9.75
CA ALA A 231 19.59 4.75 10.91
C ALA A 231 18.86 3.55 11.53
N VAL A 232 18.53 3.66 12.82
CA VAL A 232 17.75 2.69 13.58
C VAL A 232 16.54 3.37 14.20
N PHE A 233 15.35 2.85 13.89
CA PHE A 233 14.09 3.26 14.52
C PHE A 233 13.52 2.10 15.33
N ALA A 234 12.86 2.42 16.44
CA ALA A 234 12.24 1.44 17.30
C ALA A 234 10.86 1.89 17.79
N SER A 235 9.98 0.91 17.99
CA SER A 235 8.82 1.07 18.86
C SER A 235 9.22 1.51 20.28
N PRO A 236 8.37 2.28 20.99
CA PRO A 236 8.62 2.67 22.38
C PRO A 236 8.56 1.53 23.39
N LEU A 237 8.03 0.35 23.02
CA LEU A 237 7.94 -0.78 23.96
C LEU A 237 9.32 -1.41 24.20
N GLN A 238 9.63 -1.70 25.46
CA GLN A 238 10.96 -2.10 25.93
C GLN A 238 11.51 -3.30 25.16
N ARG A 239 10.68 -4.32 24.88
CA ARG A 239 11.09 -5.50 24.10
C ARG A 239 11.64 -5.17 22.71
N ALA A 240 11.04 -4.19 22.03
CA ALA A 240 11.50 -3.72 20.73
C ALA A 240 12.69 -2.79 20.87
N TYR A 241 12.66 -1.88 21.86
CA TYR A 241 13.77 -0.99 22.16
C TYR A 241 15.06 -1.74 22.51
N ASP A 242 15.00 -2.74 23.40
CA ASP A 242 16.15 -3.58 23.77
C ASP A 242 16.73 -4.31 22.56
N THR A 243 15.86 -4.83 21.70
CA THR A 243 16.27 -5.49 20.45
C THR A 243 16.97 -4.49 19.51
N ALA A 244 16.44 -3.28 19.40
CA ALA A 244 17.02 -2.21 18.60
C ALA A 244 18.34 -1.69 19.18
N ALA A 245 18.44 -1.56 20.50
CA ALA A 245 19.63 -1.10 21.19
C ALA A 245 20.80 -2.05 20.99
N ALA A 246 20.56 -3.36 21.01
CA ALA A 246 21.58 -4.37 20.68
C ALA A 246 22.13 -4.17 19.25
N ALA A 247 21.24 -4.00 18.26
CA ALA A 247 21.62 -3.77 16.87
C ALA A 247 22.33 -2.41 16.67
N ALA A 248 21.79 -1.34 17.25
CA ALA A 248 22.33 0.01 17.15
C ALA A 248 23.75 0.10 17.75
N LYS A 249 23.97 -0.54 18.91
CA LYS A 249 25.31 -0.67 19.51
C LYS A 249 26.29 -1.37 18.58
N ALA A 250 25.88 -2.46 17.93
CA ALA A 250 26.74 -3.20 17.00
C ALA A 250 27.02 -2.42 15.70
N LEU A 251 26.11 -1.51 15.31
CA LEU A 251 26.24 -0.64 14.13
C LEU A 251 26.95 0.69 14.42
N GLY A 252 27.13 1.06 15.70
CA GLY A 252 27.64 2.37 16.09
C GLY A 252 26.65 3.51 15.82
N LEU A 253 25.35 3.24 15.95
CA LEU A 253 24.25 4.18 15.71
C LEU A 253 23.43 4.41 16.98
N ASP A 254 22.67 5.51 16.99
CA ASP A 254 21.64 5.77 18.00
C ASP A 254 20.28 5.17 17.60
N VAL A 255 19.41 4.94 18.60
CA VAL A 255 18.03 4.48 18.39
C VAL A 255 17.08 5.68 18.44
N SER A 256 16.38 5.92 17.34
CA SER A 256 15.24 6.85 17.29
C SER A 256 13.95 6.13 17.67
N VAL A 257 13.24 6.62 18.68
CA VAL A 257 11.93 6.06 19.05
C VAL A 257 10.84 6.72 18.22
N ASP A 258 9.95 5.92 17.64
CA ASP A 258 8.75 6.40 16.94
C ASP A 258 7.51 5.69 17.50
N ASP A 259 6.60 6.46 18.10
CA ASP A 259 5.38 5.95 18.75
C ASP A 259 4.43 5.28 17.76
N ASP A 260 4.43 5.70 16.48
CA ASP A 260 3.59 5.09 15.45
C ASP A 260 4.05 3.65 15.10
N LEU A 261 5.20 3.19 15.61
CA LEU A 261 5.70 1.81 15.47
C LEU A 261 5.27 0.86 16.60
N ILE A 262 4.47 1.32 17.58
CA ILE A 262 3.96 0.49 18.68
C ILE A 262 3.15 -0.73 18.20
N GLU A 263 3.05 -1.80 19.00
CA GLU A 263 2.18 -2.95 18.67
C GLU A 263 0.70 -2.56 18.73
N THR A 264 -0.16 -3.35 18.07
CA THR A 264 -1.60 -3.24 18.17
C THR A 264 -2.09 -3.27 19.61
N ASP A 265 -2.95 -2.32 19.95
CA ASP A 265 -3.72 -2.36 21.19
C ASP A 265 -4.79 -3.46 21.10
N PHE A 266 -4.56 -4.57 21.79
CA PHE A 266 -5.54 -5.65 21.88
C PHE A 266 -6.62 -5.39 22.94
N GLY A 267 -6.57 -4.25 23.65
CA GLY A 267 -7.56 -3.86 24.64
C GLY A 267 -7.81 -4.96 25.67
N SER A 268 -9.07 -5.37 25.79
CA SER A 268 -9.49 -6.40 26.75
C SER A 268 -9.01 -7.82 26.41
N TRP A 269 -8.42 -8.04 25.24
CA TRP A 269 -7.80 -9.32 24.86
C TRP A 269 -6.32 -9.41 25.26
N GLU A 270 -5.72 -8.34 25.78
CA GLU A 270 -4.34 -8.37 26.28
C GLU A 270 -4.13 -9.54 27.26
N GLY A 271 -3.10 -10.34 27.02
CA GLY A 271 -2.78 -11.50 27.83
C GLY A 271 -3.67 -12.71 27.60
N LEU A 272 -4.73 -12.65 26.80
CA LEU A 272 -5.52 -13.84 26.44
C LEU A 272 -4.81 -14.66 25.36
N THR A 273 -5.00 -15.97 25.38
CA THR A 273 -4.75 -16.82 24.22
C THR A 273 -5.83 -16.61 23.17
N PHE A 274 -5.56 -17.07 21.94
CA PHE A 274 -6.56 -17.05 20.87
C PHE A 274 -7.85 -17.76 21.29
N ALA A 275 -7.74 -18.95 21.91
CA ALA A 275 -8.90 -19.73 22.34
C ALA A 275 -9.72 -19.02 23.42
N GLU A 276 -9.06 -18.43 24.42
CA GLU A 276 -9.73 -17.65 25.47
C GLU A 276 -10.44 -16.40 24.89
N ALA A 277 -9.83 -15.73 23.91
CA ALA A 277 -10.48 -14.59 23.24
C ALA A 277 -11.69 -15.03 22.39
N THR A 278 -11.60 -16.16 21.69
CA THR A 278 -12.73 -16.75 20.95
C THR A 278 -13.86 -17.18 21.90
N GLU A 279 -13.55 -17.80 23.04
CA GLU A 279 -14.55 -18.21 24.02
C GLU A 279 -15.25 -16.99 24.64
N ARG A 280 -14.49 -15.93 24.94
CA ARG A 280 -15.01 -14.71 25.55
C ARG A 280 -15.88 -13.89 24.60
N ASP A 281 -15.44 -13.70 23.35
CA ASP A 281 -16.04 -12.76 22.40
C ASP A 281 -16.24 -13.38 21.00
N ALA A 282 -16.83 -14.58 20.90
CA ALA A 282 -16.85 -15.40 19.68
C ALA A 282 -17.26 -14.66 18.39
N GLU A 283 -18.35 -13.89 18.41
CA GLU A 283 -18.81 -13.16 17.23
C GLU A 283 -17.87 -12.01 16.84
N LEU A 284 -17.39 -11.26 17.83
CA LEU A 284 -16.48 -10.13 17.59
C LEU A 284 -15.11 -10.62 17.14
N HIS A 285 -14.56 -11.63 17.81
CA HIS A 285 -13.31 -12.28 17.43
C HIS A 285 -13.38 -12.86 16.02
N GLY A 286 -14.48 -13.53 15.69
CA GLY A 286 -14.73 -14.01 14.33
C GLY A 286 -14.77 -12.89 13.28
N ARG A 287 -15.39 -11.74 13.58
CA ARG A 287 -15.40 -10.57 12.67
C ARG A 287 -14.02 -9.94 12.53
N TRP A 288 -13.30 -9.74 13.64
CA TRP A 288 -11.94 -9.20 13.67
C TRP A 288 -10.96 -10.00 12.79
N LEU A 289 -11.16 -11.32 12.68
CA LEU A 289 -10.38 -12.18 11.79
C LEU A 289 -10.62 -11.98 10.29
N ARG A 290 -11.65 -11.25 9.88
CA ARG A 290 -12.03 -11.08 8.47
C ARG A 290 -12.15 -9.63 8.03
N ASP A 291 -12.26 -8.70 8.97
CA ASP A 291 -12.48 -7.29 8.73
C ASP A 291 -11.46 -6.45 9.51
N THR A 292 -10.63 -5.70 8.77
CA THR A 292 -9.54 -4.89 9.35
C THR A 292 -10.03 -3.65 10.07
N SER A 293 -11.27 -3.22 9.82
CA SER A 293 -11.90 -2.09 10.50
C SER A 293 -12.49 -2.48 11.86
N THR A 294 -12.70 -3.77 12.10
CA THR A 294 -13.16 -4.27 13.39
C THR A 294 -12.01 -4.20 14.40
N ALA A 295 -12.26 -3.60 15.56
CA ALA A 295 -11.31 -3.51 16.67
C ALA A 295 -11.61 -4.55 17.78
N PRO A 296 -10.60 -5.01 18.52
CA PRO A 296 -10.82 -5.72 19.78
C PRO A 296 -11.47 -4.77 20.81
N PRO A 297 -12.15 -5.29 21.85
CA PRO A 297 -12.83 -4.43 22.83
C PRO A 297 -11.87 -3.47 23.53
N ALA A 298 -12.13 -2.17 23.40
CA ALA A 298 -11.29 -1.09 23.93
C ALA A 298 -9.82 -1.10 23.43
N GLY A 299 -9.58 -1.68 22.25
CA GLY A 299 -8.29 -1.63 21.57
C GLY A 299 -8.40 -0.90 20.23
N GLU A 300 -7.50 -1.22 19.31
CA GLU A 300 -7.41 -0.57 17.99
C GLU A 300 -7.60 -1.57 16.84
N SER A 301 -8.23 -1.10 15.78
CA SER A 301 -8.42 -1.84 14.52
C SER A 301 -7.10 -1.93 13.73
N PHE A 302 -7.03 -2.86 12.78
CA PHE A 302 -5.87 -2.94 11.88
C PHE A 302 -5.79 -1.76 10.91
N ASP A 303 -6.93 -1.12 10.61
CA ASP A 303 -6.95 0.10 9.79
C ASP A 303 -6.30 1.26 10.56
N GLU A 304 -6.60 1.42 11.85
CA GLU A 304 -5.93 2.42 12.71
C GLU A 304 -4.42 2.15 12.83
N VAL A 305 -4.02 0.88 12.95
CA VAL A 305 -2.60 0.49 12.92
C VAL A 305 -1.97 0.86 11.58
N THR A 306 -2.67 0.59 10.46
CA THR A 306 -2.20 0.91 9.11
C THR A 306 -1.93 2.41 8.98
N ASP A 307 -2.89 3.24 9.39
CA ASP A 307 -2.78 4.70 9.32
C ASP A 307 -1.53 5.21 10.05
N ARG A 308 -1.25 4.71 11.25
CA ARG A 308 -0.06 5.13 12.01
C ARG A 308 1.24 4.62 11.41
N VAL A 309 1.33 3.34 11.04
CA VAL A 309 2.59 2.81 10.48
C VAL A 309 2.91 3.41 9.12
N VAL A 310 1.89 3.81 8.35
CA VAL A 310 2.06 4.55 7.10
C VAL A 310 2.68 5.93 7.37
N ARG A 311 2.21 6.65 8.39
CA ARG A 311 2.85 7.93 8.79
C ARG A 311 4.31 7.73 9.21
N ALA A 312 4.61 6.70 10.00
CA ALA A 312 6.00 6.38 10.37
C ALA A 312 6.86 6.08 9.14
N ARG A 313 6.38 5.21 8.25
CA ARG A 313 7.04 4.88 6.98
C ARG A 313 7.32 6.14 6.17
N GLU A 314 6.34 7.01 5.99
CA GLU A 314 6.50 8.23 5.20
C GLU A 314 7.54 9.18 5.80
N ARG A 315 7.55 9.36 7.12
CA ARG A 315 8.59 10.15 7.80
C ARG A 315 9.98 9.55 7.60
N ILE A 316 10.12 8.24 7.82
CA ILE A 316 11.40 7.53 7.67
C ILE A 316 11.89 7.61 6.21
N VAL A 317 11.03 7.31 5.24
CA VAL A 317 11.37 7.34 3.82
C VAL A 317 11.76 8.74 3.38
N ALA A 318 11.04 9.77 3.83
CA ALA A 318 11.36 11.16 3.51
C ALA A 318 12.70 11.62 4.10
N ALA A 319 13.03 11.21 5.33
CA ALA A 319 14.26 11.59 6.00
C ALA A 319 15.50 10.81 5.51
N HIS A 320 15.31 9.59 5.00
CA HIS A 320 16.39 8.64 4.68
C HIS A 320 16.38 8.16 3.23
N GLN A 321 16.02 9.05 2.28
CA GLN A 321 15.89 8.75 0.85
C GLN A 321 17.10 8.01 0.28
N GLY A 322 16.85 6.87 -0.37
CA GLY A 322 17.89 6.09 -1.06
C GLY A 322 18.87 5.37 -0.13
N THR A 323 18.62 5.35 1.18
CA THR A 323 19.46 4.66 2.17
C THR A 323 18.75 3.45 2.78
N THR A 324 19.46 2.68 3.61
CA THR A 324 18.91 1.50 4.29
C THR A 324 18.70 1.82 5.77
N VAL A 325 17.48 1.63 6.26
CA VAL A 325 17.07 1.93 7.64
C VAL A 325 16.60 0.66 8.34
N LEU A 326 17.06 0.44 9.58
CA LEU A 326 16.54 -0.61 10.44
C LEU A 326 15.31 -0.08 11.20
N VAL A 327 14.22 -0.83 11.17
CA VAL A 327 12.97 -0.53 11.89
C VAL A 327 12.63 -1.74 12.75
N VAL A 328 12.69 -1.56 14.07
CA VAL A 328 12.43 -2.61 15.05
C VAL A 328 11.05 -2.43 15.68
N SER A 329 10.18 -3.41 15.47
CA SER A 329 8.78 -3.32 15.87
C SER A 329 8.22 -4.71 16.21
N HIS A 330 6.93 -4.91 15.96
CA HIS A 330 6.14 -6.05 16.42
C HIS A 330 5.40 -6.70 15.26
N VAL A 331 4.64 -7.75 15.54
CA VAL A 331 4.07 -8.58 14.47
C VAL A 331 3.07 -7.79 13.63
N THR A 332 2.20 -6.98 14.24
CA THR A 332 1.16 -6.29 13.47
C THR A 332 1.69 -5.12 12.66
N PRO A 333 2.47 -4.17 13.21
CA PRO A 333 3.06 -3.09 12.42
C PRO A 333 3.90 -3.60 11.24
N ILE A 334 4.70 -4.65 11.45
CA ILE A 334 5.52 -5.22 10.37
C ILE A 334 4.62 -5.84 9.30
N LYS A 335 3.54 -6.55 9.68
CA LYS A 335 2.55 -7.05 8.72
C LYS A 335 1.87 -5.93 7.95
N MET A 336 1.54 -4.81 8.59
CA MET A 336 0.94 -3.64 7.92
C MET A 336 1.91 -3.02 6.92
N LEU A 337 3.18 -2.83 7.29
CA LEU A 337 4.20 -2.34 6.37
C LEU A 337 4.44 -3.29 5.18
N LEU A 338 4.45 -4.60 5.42
CA LEU A 338 4.58 -5.60 4.35
C LEU A 338 3.34 -5.69 3.48
N ARG A 339 2.14 -5.57 4.06
CA ARG A 339 0.87 -5.50 3.33
C ARG A 339 0.87 -4.32 2.38
N GLU A 340 1.21 -3.13 2.88
CA GLU A 340 1.37 -1.91 2.09
C GLU A 340 2.40 -2.08 0.98
N ALA A 341 3.57 -2.64 1.30
CA ALA A 341 4.65 -2.84 0.32
C ALA A 341 4.34 -3.89 -0.76
N LEU A 342 3.38 -4.79 -0.50
CA LEU A 342 2.91 -5.81 -1.44
C LEU A 342 1.65 -5.37 -2.19
N ASP A 343 1.05 -4.24 -1.81
CA ASP A 343 -0.31 -3.86 -2.17
C ASP A 343 -1.32 -5.01 -1.98
N ALA A 344 -1.21 -5.68 -0.83
CA ALA A 344 -1.99 -6.88 -0.54
C ALA A 344 -3.32 -6.57 0.16
N GLY A 345 -4.34 -7.37 -0.17
CA GLY A 345 -5.62 -7.36 0.54
C GLY A 345 -5.50 -7.82 2.01
N PRO A 346 -6.57 -7.64 2.81
CA PRO A 346 -6.55 -7.88 4.26
C PRO A 346 -6.23 -9.34 4.65
N GLY A 347 -6.50 -10.31 3.77
CA GLY A 347 -6.21 -11.73 4.00
C GLY A 347 -4.73 -12.04 4.27
N ILE A 348 -3.81 -11.15 3.91
CA ILE A 348 -2.37 -11.33 4.19
C ILE A 348 -2.06 -11.39 5.69
N LEU A 349 -2.85 -10.70 6.53
CA LEU A 349 -2.66 -10.68 7.99
C LEU A 349 -2.59 -12.06 8.63
N TYR A 350 -3.36 -13.00 8.09
CA TYR A 350 -3.50 -14.36 8.63
C TYR A 350 -2.73 -15.41 7.82
N ARG A 351 -2.05 -14.99 6.75
CA ARG A 351 -1.26 -15.87 5.86
C ARG A 351 0.23 -15.53 5.87
N LEU A 352 0.59 -14.36 6.38
CA LEU A 352 1.97 -13.94 6.57
C LEU A 352 2.44 -14.35 7.97
N HIS A 353 3.37 -15.31 8.03
CA HIS A 353 4.00 -15.73 9.28
C HIS A 353 5.28 -14.92 9.51
N LEU A 354 5.49 -14.46 10.74
CA LEU A 354 6.68 -13.73 11.17
C LEU A 354 7.15 -14.30 12.51
N ASP A 355 8.32 -14.91 12.53
CA ASP A 355 8.96 -15.43 13.72
C ASP A 355 9.52 -14.30 14.59
N LEU A 356 9.79 -14.59 15.87
CA LEU A 356 10.46 -13.67 16.79
C LEU A 356 11.88 -13.42 16.32
N ALA A 357 12.36 -12.18 16.46
CA ALA A 357 13.65 -11.76 15.90
C ALA A 357 13.82 -12.14 14.42
N SER A 358 12.73 -12.15 13.64
CA SER A 358 12.80 -12.32 12.19
C SER A 358 13.04 -11.00 11.49
N LEU A 359 13.78 -11.07 10.37
CA LEU A 359 14.04 -9.92 9.52
C LEU A 359 13.24 -10.02 8.22
N SER A 360 12.54 -8.96 7.86
CA SER A 360 11.94 -8.77 6.53
C SER A 360 12.50 -7.51 5.89
N ILE A 361 12.42 -7.40 4.56
CA ILE A 361 12.95 -6.25 3.82
C ILE A 361 11.89 -5.75 2.85
N ALA A 362 11.50 -4.49 3.03
CA ALA A 362 10.64 -3.76 2.11
C ALA A 362 11.40 -2.55 1.54
N GLU A 363 11.18 -2.25 0.28
CA GLU A 363 11.76 -1.12 -0.43
C GLU A 363 10.64 -0.18 -0.85
N PHE A 364 10.85 1.13 -0.64
CA PHE A 364 9.91 2.18 -1.00
C PHE A 364 10.63 3.18 -1.90
N TYR A 365 10.06 3.41 -3.07
CA TYR A 365 10.60 4.28 -4.10
C TYR A 365 9.96 5.67 -4.01
N SER A 366 10.66 6.69 -4.49
CA SER A 366 10.18 8.09 -4.45
C SER A 366 8.94 8.33 -5.31
N ASP A 367 8.70 7.47 -6.30
CA ASP A 367 7.51 7.49 -7.15
C ASP A 367 6.29 6.83 -6.48
N GLY A 368 6.45 6.23 -5.30
CA GLY A 368 5.39 5.54 -4.57
C GLY A 368 5.31 4.05 -4.88
N ALA A 369 6.13 3.52 -5.79
CA ALA A 369 6.28 2.08 -5.94
C ALA A 369 6.91 1.48 -4.69
N SER A 370 6.65 0.20 -4.46
CA SER A 370 7.27 -0.55 -3.39
C SER A 370 7.54 -1.99 -3.82
N SER A 371 8.41 -2.67 -3.07
CA SER A 371 8.63 -4.10 -3.27
C SER A 371 9.07 -4.76 -1.97
N VAL A 372 8.72 -6.02 -1.78
CA VAL A 372 9.22 -6.84 -0.69
C VAL A 372 10.31 -7.76 -1.21
N ARG A 373 11.51 -7.66 -0.62
CA ARG A 373 12.71 -8.41 -1.02
C ARG A 373 12.95 -9.65 -0.19
N LEU A 374 12.46 -9.66 1.04
CA LEU A 374 12.68 -10.72 2.00
C LEU A 374 11.54 -10.73 3.01
N VAL A 375 11.09 -11.92 3.37
CA VAL A 375 10.08 -12.12 4.41
C VAL A 375 10.60 -13.16 5.39
N ASN A 376 10.51 -12.85 6.68
CA ASN A 376 10.70 -13.80 7.78
C ASN A 376 12.04 -14.56 7.79
N GLN A 377 13.16 -13.87 7.58
CA GLN A 377 14.48 -14.51 7.69
C GLN A 377 14.91 -14.66 9.14
N THR A 378 15.25 -15.90 9.51
CA THR A 378 15.72 -16.30 10.84
C THR A 378 16.99 -17.15 10.80
N ALA A 379 17.60 -17.36 9.63
CA ALA A 379 18.77 -18.22 9.45
C ALA A 379 20.02 -17.80 10.25
N TYR A 380 20.02 -16.62 10.86
CA TYR A 380 21.10 -16.10 11.69
C TYR A 380 20.92 -16.35 13.20
N LEU A 381 19.78 -16.92 13.62
CA LEU A 381 19.44 -17.16 15.02
C LEU A 381 20.12 -18.40 15.61
#